data_AF-A0A0B2W467-F1
#
_entry.id   AF-A0A0B2W467-F1
#
_cell.length_a   1.000
_cell.length_b   1.000
_cell.length_c   1.000
_cell.angle_alpha   90.00
_cell.angle_beta   90.00
_cell.angle_gamma   90.00
#
_symmetry.space_group_name_H-M   'P 1'
#
loop_
_entity.id
_entity.type
_entity.pdbx_description
1 polymer ?
#
loop_
_entity_poly.entity_id
_entity_poly.type
_entity_poly.pdbx_seq_one_letter_code
_entity_poly.pdbx_strand_id
1 'polypeptide(L)'
;MMTYCLADEMELGESECSLPSSPNSDISDSIVILTTNIGCISDVFVNSEAVDFEKAEMRESVKSGCSHIIDVCRGVECHKGACVSNATMPLGYECHCEPGYSGIHCENREVFCTKEKFRRIHEDGGCRSVEAIKNALCSGWCGEGKECCTAVKGKRRRVKMHCNDGSTSVRTVHIVRKCECAAQKTCFRHR
;
A
#
# COMPACT_ATOMS: atom_id res chain seq x y z
N MET A 1 25.85 -4.07 14.23
CA MET A 1 24.77 -3.14 14.63
C MET A 1 24.41 -3.46 16.06
N MET A 2 24.82 -2.59 16.99
CA MET A 2 24.28 -2.58 18.36
C MET A 2 23.40 -1.35 18.49
N THR A 3 22.35 -1.50 19.27
CA THR A 3 21.20 -0.59 19.27
C THR A 3 20.74 -0.52 20.73
N TYR A 4 20.57 0.68 21.28
CA TYR A 4 20.48 0.91 22.74
C TYR A 4 19.14 1.55 23.11
N CYS A 5 18.59 1.21 24.28
CA CYS A 5 17.30 1.69 24.77
C CYS A 5 17.33 1.98 26.27
N LEU A 6 16.30 2.65 26.78
CA LEU A 6 16.41 3.33 28.07
C LEU A 6 15.02 3.55 28.70
N ALA A 7 14.92 3.35 30.01
CA ALA A 7 13.71 3.55 30.80
C ALA A 7 13.41 5.02 31.17
N ASP A 8 12.72 5.33 32.27
CA ASP A 8 11.89 4.53 33.20
C ASP A 8 10.97 5.58 33.93
N GLU A 9 9.63 5.41 33.91
CA GLU A 9 8.54 6.21 34.57
C GLU A 9 8.16 7.66 34.09
N MET A 10 7.05 7.73 33.33
CA MET A 10 5.89 8.65 33.43
C MET A 10 6.03 10.20 33.61
N GLU A 11 5.73 10.99 32.56
CA GLU A 11 4.50 11.82 32.45
C GLU A 11 4.33 12.47 31.04
N LEU A 12 3.16 13.09 30.81
CA LEU A 12 2.65 13.59 29.52
C LEU A 12 3.26 14.95 29.11
N GLY A 13 3.56 15.15 27.83
CA GLY A 13 3.86 16.49 27.28
C GLY A 13 4.28 16.51 25.81
N GLU A 14 3.60 17.34 25.01
CA GLU A 14 3.95 17.62 23.61
C GLU A 14 5.30 18.37 23.52
N SER A 15 6.12 18.10 22.51
CA SER A 15 7.22 19.00 22.14
C SER A 15 7.68 18.85 20.69
N GLU A 16 7.79 19.99 20.00
CA GLU A 16 8.31 20.11 18.64
C GLU A 16 9.85 20.14 18.63
N CYS A 17 10.47 19.57 17.60
CA CYS A 17 11.93 19.61 17.44
C CYS A 17 12.40 21.00 16.99
N SER A 18 13.20 21.68 17.82
CA SER A 18 13.86 22.96 17.49
C SER A 18 15.37 22.85 17.65
N LEU A 19 16.14 23.31 16.65
CA LEU A 19 17.60 23.45 16.73
C LEU A 19 17.97 24.83 17.27
N PRO A 20 18.81 24.96 18.31
CA PRO A 20 19.39 26.24 18.67
C PRO A 20 20.57 26.60 17.74
N SER A 21 20.53 27.81 17.20
CA SER A 21 21.65 28.43 16.47
C SER A 21 22.78 28.81 17.44
N SER A 22 24.02 28.47 17.12
CA SER A 22 25.22 28.85 17.88
C SER A 22 25.48 30.37 17.84
N PRO A 23 26.00 30.92 18.95
CA PRO A 23 27.36 31.45 18.87
C PRO A 23 28.21 31.17 20.14
N ASN A 24 29.48 30.78 19.92
CA ASN A 24 30.69 30.86 20.78
C ASN A 24 30.50 30.87 22.34
N SER A 25 31.17 30.03 23.14
CA SER A 25 32.47 29.37 22.95
C SER A 25 32.60 28.06 23.76
N ASP A 26 33.77 27.42 23.60
CA ASP A 26 34.27 26.24 24.33
C ASP A 26 33.78 24.86 23.84
N ILE A 27 34.73 24.17 23.18
CA ILE A 27 34.57 22.84 22.61
C ILE A 27 34.84 21.80 23.71
N SER A 28 33.77 21.28 24.30
CA SER A 28 33.73 19.90 24.76
C SER A 28 32.57 19.23 24.01
N ASP A 29 32.88 18.43 22.98
CA ASP A 29 31.90 17.76 22.10
C ASP A 29 31.05 16.75 22.86
N SER A 30 30.08 17.29 23.60
CA SER A 30 29.09 16.55 24.38
C SER A 30 27.86 16.41 23.50
N ILE A 31 27.74 15.30 22.76
CA ILE A 31 26.47 14.96 22.12
C ILE A 31 25.46 14.63 23.21
N VAL A 32 24.62 15.62 23.54
CA VAL A 32 23.44 15.45 24.38
C VAL A 32 22.35 14.81 23.53
N ILE A 33 22.26 13.48 23.56
CA ILE A 33 21.14 12.75 22.93
C ILE A 33 19.92 12.90 23.83
N LEU A 34 19.02 13.83 23.48
CA LEU A 34 17.69 13.94 24.10
C LEU A 34 16.80 12.79 23.61
N THR A 35 16.80 11.65 24.31
CA THR A 35 16.01 10.48 23.94
C THR A 35 14.54 10.67 24.30
N THR A 36 13.66 10.77 23.29
CA THR A 36 12.21 10.64 23.48
C THR A 36 11.80 9.16 23.43
N ASN A 37 10.54 8.86 23.78
CA ASN A 37 10.02 7.51 24.02
C ASN A 37 9.76 6.69 22.72
N ILE A 38 10.58 6.88 21.68
CA ILE A 38 10.35 6.40 20.31
C ILE A 38 11.62 5.75 19.72
N GLY A 39 12.09 4.69 20.39
CA GLY A 39 12.97 3.68 19.79
C GLY A 39 14.45 3.71 20.19
N CYS A 40 15.22 2.82 19.55
CA CYS A 40 16.62 2.58 19.83
C CYS A 40 17.52 3.28 18.79
N ILE A 41 18.63 3.88 19.23
CA ILE A 41 19.62 4.53 18.33
C ILE A 41 20.72 3.52 17.92
N SER A 42 21.11 3.56 16.64
CA SER A 42 22.31 2.90 16.10
C SER A 42 23.07 3.83 15.14
N ASP A 43 24.30 3.47 14.83
CA ASP A 43 25.11 4.06 13.74
C ASP A 43 25.30 5.59 13.85
N VAL A 44 25.68 6.06 15.04
CA VAL A 44 26.02 7.46 15.31
C VAL A 44 27.47 7.75 14.90
N PHE A 45 27.67 8.83 14.14
CA PHE A 45 28.98 9.29 13.70
C PHE A 45 29.26 10.71 14.18
N VAL A 46 30.46 10.93 14.74
CA VAL A 46 31.01 12.25 15.07
C VAL A 46 32.14 12.52 14.09
N ASN A 47 32.10 13.62 13.35
CA ASN A 47 33.17 14.01 12.41
C ASN A 47 33.57 12.88 11.41
N SER A 48 32.59 12.07 10.99
CA SER A 48 32.74 10.86 10.14
C SER A 48 33.38 9.63 10.82
N GLU A 49 33.69 9.67 12.12
CA GLU A 49 34.10 8.50 12.91
C GLU A 49 32.91 7.90 13.66
N ALA A 50 32.82 6.57 13.69
CA ALA A 50 31.73 5.86 14.38
C ALA A 50 31.92 5.91 15.90
N VAL A 51 30.89 6.34 16.63
CA VAL A 51 30.93 6.45 18.09
C VAL A 51 30.74 5.08 18.74
N ASP A 52 31.76 4.64 19.48
CA ASP A 52 31.71 3.40 20.25
C ASP A 52 31.20 3.66 21.68
N PHE A 53 29.89 3.48 21.88
CA PHE A 53 29.23 3.64 23.17
C PHE A 53 29.73 2.68 24.27
N GLU A 54 30.44 1.60 23.93
CA GLU A 54 31.10 0.76 24.95
C GLU A 54 32.35 1.43 25.55
N LYS A 55 32.91 2.44 24.89
CA LYS A 55 34.10 3.17 25.36
C LYS A 55 33.80 4.55 25.96
N ALA A 56 32.52 4.93 26.04
CA ALA A 56 32.11 6.17 26.67
C ALA A 56 32.45 6.20 28.18
N GLU A 57 33.12 7.27 28.60
CA GLU A 57 33.59 7.48 29.99
C GLU A 57 32.42 7.66 30.98
N MET A 58 31.29 8.17 30.49
CA MET A 58 30.03 8.27 31.22
C MET A 58 28.94 7.53 30.46
N ARG A 59 28.37 6.49 31.08
CA ARG A 59 27.22 5.73 30.57
C ARG A 59 25.98 5.97 31.43
N GLU A 60 25.74 7.23 31.79
CA GLU A 60 24.46 7.55 32.41
C GLU A 60 23.39 7.25 31.36
N SER A 61 22.50 6.32 31.69
CA SER A 61 21.37 5.99 30.85
C SER A 61 21.71 5.39 29.47
N VAL A 62 22.50 4.31 29.41
CA VAL A 62 22.71 3.50 28.18
C VAL A 62 22.58 1.99 28.49
N LYS A 63 21.45 1.34 28.12
CA LYS A 63 21.29 -0.14 28.24
C LYS A 63 21.71 -0.83 26.94
N SER A 64 22.65 -1.77 27.03
CA SER A 64 23.09 -2.60 25.90
C SER A 64 22.02 -3.58 25.46
N GLY A 65 21.75 -3.61 24.15
CA GLY A 65 20.81 -4.53 23.52
C GLY A 65 19.38 -3.99 23.41
N CYS A 66 18.95 -3.73 22.18
CA CYS A 66 17.55 -3.52 21.82
C CYS A 66 16.87 -4.90 21.81
N SER A 67 16.48 -5.39 23.00
CA SER A 67 15.95 -6.74 23.23
C SER A 67 14.59 -7.01 22.56
N HIS A 68 13.97 -5.97 22.01
CA HIS A 68 12.75 -6.06 21.23
C HIS A 68 13.04 -5.59 19.82
N ILE A 69 12.67 -6.41 18.82
CA ILE A 69 12.41 -5.90 17.48
C ILE A 69 11.31 -4.87 17.65
N ILE A 70 11.64 -3.59 17.47
CA ILE A 70 10.65 -2.53 17.43
C ILE A 70 9.80 -2.81 16.18
N ASP A 71 8.57 -3.24 16.41
CA ASP A 71 7.58 -3.35 15.35
C ASP A 71 7.19 -1.95 14.91
N VAL A 72 7.96 -1.40 13.98
CA VAL A 72 7.73 -0.11 13.33
C VAL A 72 6.37 -0.02 12.60
N CYS A 73 5.71 -1.15 12.38
CA CYS A 73 4.35 -1.20 11.84
C CYS A 73 3.26 -1.17 12.92
N ARG A 74 3.61 -1.29 14.21
CA ARG A 74 2.66 -1.30 15.32
C ARG A 74 2.04 0.09 15.50
N GLY A 75 0.79 0.23 15.07
CA GLY A 75 0.05 1.49 15.11
C GLY A 75 0.10 2.31 13.82
N VAL A 76 0.82 1.83 12.79
CA VAL A 76 0.78 2.43 11.44
C VAL A 76 -0.51 2.01 10.73
N GLU A 77 -1.33 2.97 10.34
CA GLU A 77 -2.51 2.71 9.50
C GLU A 77 -2.16 2.88 8.02
N CYS A 78 -1.97 1.78 7.29
CA CYS A 78 -1.77 1.78 5.83
C CYS A 78 -3.10 1.68 5.04
N HIS A 79 -4.24 2.11 5.60
CA HIS A 79 -5.62 2.10 5.06
C HIS A 79 -6.05 0.98 4.08
N LYS A 80 -5.47 0.97 2.88
CA LYS A 80 -5.69 0.03 1.77
C LYS A 80 -4.34 -0.53 1.30
N GLY A 81 -3.63 -1.13 2.24
CA GLY A 81 -2.29 -1.68 2.08
C GLY A 81 -1.83 -2.38 3.35
N ALA A 82 -0.63 -2.96 3.29
CA ALA A 82 0.02 -3.60 4.43
C ALA A 82 1.32 -2.86 4.78
N CYS A 83 1.54 -2.61 6.06
CA CYS A 83 2.83 -2.09 6.52
C CYS A 83 3.90 -3.19 6.44
N VAL A 84 5.08 -2.83 5.96
CA VAL A 84 6.28 -3.68 5.97
C VAL A 84 7.46 -2.90 6.56
N SER A 85 8.29 -3.57 7.36
CA SER A 85 9.54 -2.97 7.83
C SER A 85 10.52 -2.82 6.66
N ASN A 86 11.03 -1.60 6.48
CA ASN A 86 11.98 -1.24 5.43
C ASN A 86 13.04 -0.31 6.03
N ALA A 87 14.15 -0.88 6.50
CA ALA A 87 15.26 -0.15 7.11
C ALA A 87 16.01 0.80 6.15
N THR A 88 15.67 0.81 4.86
CA THR A 88 16.19 1.79 3.89
C THR A 88 15.36 3.09 3.87
N MET A 89 14.14 3.05 4.40
CA MET A 89 13.23 4.21 4.45
C MET A 89 13.49 5.03 5.72
N PRO A 90 13.37 6.38 5.67
CA PRO A 90 13.60 7.25 6.83
C PRO A 90 12.72 6.94 8.05
N LEU A 91 11.53 6.36 7.83
CA LEU A 91 10.59 5.97 8.87
C LEU A 91 10.81 4.53 9.37
N GLY A 92 11.74 3.77 8.79
CA GLY A 92 11.96 2.35 9.08
C GLY A 92 10.89 1.39 8.55
N TYR A 93 9.80 1.90 7.96
CA TYR A 93 8.72 1.14 7.34
C TYR A 93 8.24 1.76 6.03
N GLU A 94 7.43 1.01 5.29
CA GLU A 94 6.72 1.42 4.09
C GLU A 94 5.33 0.77 4.02
N CYS A 95 4.34 1.45 3.45
CA CYS A 95 3.02 0.86 3.19
C CYS A 95 2.96 0.29 1.76
N HIS A 96 2.86 -1.04 1.63
CA HIS A 96 2.59 -1.69 0.35
C HIS A 96 1.10 -1.61 0.02
N CYS A 97 0.74 -0.72 -0.90
CA CYS A 97 -0.65 -0.46 -1.27
C CYS A 97 -1.30 -1.56 -2.12
N GLU A 98 -2.60 -1.77 -1.91
CA GLU A 98 -3.45 -2.58 -2.77
C GLU A 98 -3.55 -1.95 -4.18
N PRO A 99 -3.77 -2.75 -5.25
CA PRO A 99 -3.91 -2.23 -6.61
C PRO A 99 -5.01 -1.15 -6.72
N GLY A 100 -4.62 0.05 -7.16
CA GLY A 100 -5.50 1.21 -7.27
C GLY A 100 -5.50 2.14 -6.05
N TYR A 101 -4.53 2.00 -5.14
CA TYR A 101 -4.27 2.95 -4.06
C TYR A 101 -2.79 3.37 -4.03
N SER A 102 -2.54 4.58 -3.54
CA SER A 102 -1.22 5.18 -3.39
C SER A 102 -1.21 6.26 -2.29
N GLY A 103 -0.07 6.91 -2.09
CA GLY A 103 0.20 7.73 -0.91
C GLY A 103 1.09 6.99 0.10
N ILE A 104 1.57 7.70 1.12
CA ILE A 104 2.49 7.13 2.12
C ILE A 104 1.77 6.08 2.98
N HIS A 105 0.45 6.22 3.13
CA HIS A 105 -0.42 5.36 3.93
C HIS A 105 -1.53 4.71 3.08
N CYS A 106 -1.38 4.70 1.75
CA CYS A 106 -2.39 4.19 0.80
C CYS A 106 -3.76 4.89 0.94
N GLU A 107 -3.74 6.14 1.38
CA GLU A 107 -4.90 7.00 1.61
C GLU A 107 -5.56 7.46 0.30
N ASN A 108 -4.78 7.60 -0.78
CA ASN A 108 -5.27 8.09 -2.06
C ASN A 108 -5.75 6.93 -2.91
N ARG A 109 -7.00 6.99 -3.37
CA ARG A 109 -7.54 6.03 -4.34
C ARG A 109 -7.30 6.54 -5.76
N GLU A 110 -6.56 5.76 -6.54
CA GLU A 110 -6.24 6.11 -7.92
C GLU A 110 -7.40 5.82 -8.89
N VAL A 111 -7.41 6.55 -10.01
CA VAL A 111 -8.32 6.28 -11.12
C VAL A 111 -7.77 5.13 -11.96
N PHE A 112 -8.50 4.01 -12.02
CA PHE A 112 -8.15 2.85 -12.83
C PHE A 112 -9.38 2.20 -13.44
N CYS A 113 -9.28 1.72 -14.69
CA CYS A 113 -10.35 0.97 -15.33
C CYS A 113 -9.78 -0.23 -16.11
N THR A 114 -9.94 -1.41 -15.54
CA THR A 114 -9.32 -2.65 -16.00
C THR A 114 -10.32 -3.51 -16.78
N LYS A 115 -9.82 -4.15 -17.84
CA LYS A 115 -10.56 -5.13 -18.64
C LYS A 115 -10.16 -6.55 -18.24
N GLU A 116 -10.86 -7.10 -17.27
CA GLU A 116 -10.65 -8.45 -16.74
C GLU A 116 -11.10 -9.51 -17.76
N LYS A 117 -10.13 -10.17 -18.42
CA LYS A 117 -10.41 -11.15 -19.48
C LYS A 117 -10.78 -12.50 -18.86
N PHE A 118 -11.84 -13.13 -19.37
CA PHE A 118 -12.23 -14.48 -18.98
C PHE A 118 -12.53 -15.36 -20.20
N ARG A 119 -12.52 -16.68 -19.98
CA ARG A 119 -13.03 -17.66 -20.95
C ARG A 119 -13.99 -18.60 -20.21
N ARG A 120 -15.28 -18.48 -20.50
CA ARG A 120 -16.34 -19.29 -19.86
C ARG A 120 -17.34 -19.79 -20.89
N ILE A 121 -17.98 -20.90 -20.59
CA ILE A 121 -19.16 -21.35 -21.33
C ILE A 121 -20.29 -20.34 -21.09
N HIS A 122 -21.11 -20.08 -22.12
CA HIS A 122 -22.29 -19.23 -22.01
C HIS A 122 -23.54 -20.08 -22.05
N GLU A 123 -24.49 -19.78 -21.16
CA GLU A 123 -25.75 -20.50 -21.00
C GLU A 123 -26.90 -19.52 -21.14
N ASP A 124 -27.94 -19.92 -21.87
CA ASP A 124 -29.13 -19.13 -22.16
C ASP A 124 -30.29 -20.06 -22.52
N GLY A 125 -31.42 -19.97 -21.82
CA GLY A 125 -32.64 -20.71 -22.13
C GLY A 125 -32.52 -22.24 -22.20
N GLY A 126 -31.68 -22.87 -21.37
CA GLY A 126 -31.43 -24.32 -21.45
C GLY A 126 -30.52 -24.75 -22.61
N CYS A 127 -29.86 -23.80 -23.26
CA CYS A 127 -28.83 -24.03 -24.26
C CYS A 127 -27.46 -23.56 -23.75
N ARG A 128 -26.41 -24.27 -24.15
CA ARG A 128 -25.02 -24.06 -23.70
C ARG A 128 -24.08 -23.88 -24.91
N SER A 129 -23.15 -22.93 -24.83
CA SER A 129 -22.21 -22.68 -25.95
C SER A 129 -21.29 -23.87 -26.19
N VAL A 130 -21.10 -24.24 -27.46
CA VAL A 130 -20.27 -25.41 -27.86
C VAL A 130 -18.81 -25.24 -27.44
N GLU A 131 -18.31 -24.00 -27.45
CA GLU A 131 -16.99 -23.64 -26.94
C GLU A 131 -17.07 -22.61 -25.83
N ALA A 132 -16.06 -22.59 -24.96
CA ALA A 132 -15.88 -21.52 -23.97
C ALA A 132 -15.48 -20.20 -24.66
N ILE A 133 -16.28 -19.17 -24.46
CA ILE A 133 -16.21 -17.87 -25.13
C ILE A 133 -15.19 -16.99 -24.41
N LYS A 134 -14.19 -16.49 -25.16
CA LYS A 134 -13.28 -15.43 -24.67
C LYS A 134 -14.01 -14.09 -24.65
N ASN A 135 -14.19 -13.51 -23.46
CA ASN A 135 -14.83 -12.22 -23.23
C ASN A 135 -14.09 -11.45 -22.11
N ALA A 136 -14.65 -10.33 -21.63
CA ALA A 136 -14.12 -9.61 -20.48
C ALA A 136 -15.22 -8.89 -19.68
N LEU A 137 -14.92 -8.58 -18.42
CA LEU A 137 -15.66 -7.63 -17.60
C LEU A 137 -14.86 -6.31 -17.52
N CYS A 138 -15.55 -5.21 -17.22
CA CYS A 138 -14.92 -3.93 -16.89
C CYS A 138 -15.05 -3.71 -15.39
N SER A 139 -13.95 -3.39 -14.72
CA SER A 139 -13.84 -3.27 -13.27
C SER A 139 -12.85 -2.17 -12.92
N GLY A 140 -13.21 -1.27 -12.01
CA GLY A 140 -12.34 -0.17 -11.60
C GLY A 140 -13.05 1.02 -10.97
N TRP A 141 -12.26 2.04 -10.66
CA TRP A 141 -12.67 3.30 -10.04
C TRP A 141 -12.40 4.49 -10.98
N CYS A 142 -13.37 5.37 -11.14
CA CYS A 142 -13.32 6.49 -12.09
C CYS A 142 -13.37 7.87 -11.41
N GLY A 143 -12.87 7.96 -10.18
CA GLY A 143 -12.90 9.18 -9.39
C GLY A 143 -14.27 9.46 -8.77
N GLU A 144 -14.38 10.60 -8.11
CA GLU A 144 -15.63 11.09 -7.53
C GLU A 144 -16.44 11.84 -8.59
N GLY A 145 -17.30 11.10 -9.30
CA GLY A 145 -18.07 11.66 -10.41
C GLY A 145 -19.19 10.74 -10.90
N LYS A 146 -19.77 11.09 -12.05
CA LYS A 146 -20.80 10.28 -12.74
C LYS A 146 -20.22 9.34 -13.79
N GLU A 147 -18.91 9.12 -13.75
CA GLU A 147 -18.21 8.22 -14.65
C GLU A 147 -18.07 6.83 -14.03
N CYS A 148 -18.26 5.81 -14.84
CA CYS A 148 -18.20 4.41 -14.41
C CYS A 148 -17.22 3.66 -15.33
N CYS A 149 -16.40 2.75 -14.77
CA CYS A 149 -15.55 1.89 -15.59
C CYS A 149 -16.42 0.91 -16.37
N THR A 150 -16.55 1.11 -17.69
CA THR A 150 -17.60 0.47 -18.48
C THR A 150 -17.16 0.09 -19.89
N ALA A 151 -17.92 -0.80 -20.53
CA ALA A 151 -17.62 -1.36 -21.84
C ALA A 151 -17.95 -0.38 -22.99
N VAL A 152 -17.13 0.67 -23.13
CA VAL A 152 -17.28 1.69 -24.19
C VAL A 152 -17.15 1.17 -25.62
N LYS A 153 -16.54 -0.01 -25.83
CA LYS A 153 -16.48 -0.67 -27.15
C LYS A 153 -16.68 -2.17 -27.03
N GLY A 154 -17.65 -2.68 -27.78
CA GLY A 154 -17.94 -4.11 -27.92
C GLY A 154 -17.93 -4.61 -29.37
N LYS A 155 -17.97 -5.92 -29.57
CA LYS A 155 -18.21 -6.58 -30.85
C LYS A 155 -19.23 -7.71 -30.67
N ARG A 156 -20.30 -7.71 -31.46
CA ARG A 156 -21.27 -8.82 -31.52
C ARG A 156 -20.60 -10.04 -32.16
N ARG A 157 -20.72 -11.21 -31.55
CA ARG A 157 -20.22 -12.50 -32.08
C ARG A 157 -21.37 -13.51 -32.08
N ARG A 158 -21.58 -14.17 -33.22
CA ARG A 158 -22.45 -15.35 -33.32
C ARG A 158 -21.70 -16.56 -32.76
N VAL A 159 -22.34 -17.33 -31.88
CA VAL A 159 -21.79 -18.53 -31.25
C VAL A 159 -22.79 -19.68 -31.38
N LYS A 160 -22.29 -20.88 -31.68
CA LYS A 160 -23.11 -22.09 -31.73
C LYS A 160 -23.41 -22.56 -30.30
N MET A 161 -24.67 -22.89 -30.06
CA MET A 161 -25.18 -23.45 -28.82
C MET A 161 -25.66 -24.88 -29.09
N HIS A 162 -25.61 -25.72 -28.06
CA HIS A 162 -26.26 -27.01 -28.00
C HIS A 162 -27.28 -26.98 -26.86
N CYS A 163 -28.48 -27.49 -27.12
CA CYS A 163 -29.63 -27.36 -26.23
C CYS A 163 -30.03 -28.72 -25.65
N ASN A 164 -30.71 -28.70 -24.50
CA ASN A 164 -31.08 -29.92 -23.77
C ASN A 164 -32.06 -30.84 -24.55
N ASP A 165 -32.77 -30.30 -25.55
CA ASP A 165 -33.62 -31.03 -26.50
C ASP A 165 -32.83 -31.69 -27.66
N GLY A 166 -31.50 -31.65 -27.61
CA GLY A 166 -30.60 -32.13 -28.66
C GLY A 166 -30.43 -31.17 -29.84
N SER A 167 -31.19 -30.06 -29.90
CA SER A 167 -31.07 -29.09 -30.98
C SER A 167 -29.77 -28.29 -30.91
N THR A 168 -29.44 -27.59 -32.01
CA THR A 168 -28.35 -26.61 -32.02
C THR A 168 -28.84 -25.28 -32.54
N SER A 169 -28.70 -24.22 -31.74
CA SER A 169 -29.07 -22.85 -32.09
C SER A 169 -27.82 -21.97 -32.23
N VAL A 170 -28.00 -20.74 -32.72
CA VAL A 170 -26.92 -19.75 -32.83
C VAL A 170 -27.33 -18.48 -32.08
N ARG A 171 -26.63 -18.18 -30.98
CA ARG A 171 -26.87 -16.99 -30.17
C ARG A 171 -25.89 -15.88 -30.52
N THR A 172 -26.29 -14.63 -30.33
CA THR A 172 -25.40 -13.46 -30.51
C THR A 172 -24.98 -12.94 -29.14
N VAL A 173 -23.70 -13.07 -28.82
CA VAL A 173 -23.10 -12.55 -27.58
C VAL A 173 -22.37 -11.24 -27.82
N HIS A 174 -22.36 -10.38 -26.81
CA HIS A 174 -21.63 -9.11 -26.84
C HIS A 174 -20.25 -9.30 -26.21
N ILE A 175 -19.19 -9.15 -27.02
CA ILE A 175 -17.80 -9.32 -26.58
C ILE A 175 -17.19 -7.95 -26.27
N VAL A 176 -16.80 -7.72 -25.03
CA VAL A 176 -16.13 -6.48 -24.57
C VAL A 176 -14.76 -6.36 -25.24
N ARG A 177 -14.46 -5.17 -25.77
CA ARG A 177 -13.20 -4.88 -26.47
C ARG A 177 -12.38 -3.77 -25.81
N LYS A 178 -13.03 -2.73 -25.29
CA LYS A 178 -12.40 -1.62 -24.56
C LYS A 178 -13.24 -1.32 -23.32
N CYS A 179 -12.57 -1.12 -22.20
CA CYS A 179 -13.14 -0.59 -20.96
C CYS A 179 -12.50 0.77 -20.73
N GLU A 180 -13.28 1.78 -20.41
CA GLU A 180 -12.82 3.13 -20.03
C GLU A 180 -13.77 3.73 -18.99
N CYS A 181 -13.30 4.75 -18.28
CA CYS A 181 -14.18 5.65 -17.54
C CYS A 181 -15.03 6.43 -18.54
N ALA A 182 -16.34 6.40 -18.36
CA ALA A 182 -17.28 7.16 -19.17
C ALA A 182 -18.53 7.50 -18.37
N ALA A 183 -19.08 8.69 -18.60
CA ALA A 183 -20.33 9.14 -18.00
C ALA A 183 -21.48 8.14 -18.22
N GLN A 184 -22.14 7.72 -17.14
CA GLN A 184 -23.38 6.94 -17.19
C GLN A 184 -24.46 7.56 -16.30
N LYS A 185 -25.73 7.21 -16.55
CA LYS A 185 -26.85 7.62 -15.68
C LYS A 185 -26.77 6.96 -14.29
N THR A 186 -26.26 5.74 -14.22
CA THR A 186 -26.14 4.91 -13.01
C THR A 186 -24.99 3.92 -13.18
N CYS A 187 -24.05 3.86 -12.23
CA CYS A 187 -22.99 2.84 -12.25
C CYS A 187 -23.55 1.48 -11.81
N PHE A 188 -23.67 0.53 -12.74
CA PHE A 188 -24.03 -0.84 -12.41
C PHE A 188 -22.80 -1.62 -11.96
N ARG A 189 -22.68 -1.84 -10.65
CA ARG A 189 -21.66 -2.74 -10.08
C ARG A 189 -22.11 -4.18 -10.32
N HIS A 190 -21.53 -4.84 -11.32
CA HIS A 190 -21.77 -6.27 -11.57
C HIS A 190 -21.23 -7.07 -10.38
N ARG A 191 -22.11 -7.80 -9.69
CA ARG A 191 -21.82 -8.69 -8.57
C ARG A 191 -21.48 -10.10 -9.07
#